data_AF-A0AB38SI46-F1
#
_entry.id   AF-A0AB38SI46-F1
#
_cell.length_a   1.000
_cell.length_b   1.000
_cell.length_c   1.000
_cell.angle_alpha   90.00
_cell.angle_beta   90.00
_cell.angle_gamma   90.00
#
_symmetry.space_group_name_H-M   'P 1'
#
loop_
_entity.id
_entity.type
_entity.pdbx_description
1 polymer ?
#
loop_
_entity_poly.entity_id
_entity_poly.type
_entity_poly.pdbx_seq_one_letter_code
_entity_poly.pdbx_strand_id
1 'polypeptide(L)'
;MRDGHLAKDYWVFTGQTATGAQIDMLERSGVKPSKDHPTTAFTILGVPHTAEWREEGFIRLTPPLDPTLWPEDPEKDQPADAEDSHIR
;
A
#
# COMPACT_ATOMS: atom_id res chain seq x y z
N MET A 1 -19.56 1.52 22.69
CA MET A 1 -19.40 1.75 21.25
C MET A 1 -18.10 1.05 20.87
N ARG A 2 -18.12 0.10 19.93
CA ARG A 2 -16.87 -0.47 19.40
C ARG A 2 -16.50 0.42 18.24
N ASP A 3 -15.51 1.29 18.45
CA ASP A 3 -14.92 2.12 17.40
C ASP A 3 -14.08 1.20 16.49
N GLY A 4 -14.78 0.31 15.78
CA GLY A 4 -14.22 -0.60 14.81
C GLY A 4 -14.22 0.09 13.47
N HIS A 5 -13.14 0.79 13.16
CA HIS A 5 -12.89 1.23 11.80
C HIS A 5 -12.70 0.00 10.92
N LEU A 6 -13.34 -0.02 9.75
CA LEU A 6 -13.16 -1.12 8.81
C LEU A 6 -11.72 -1.03 8.30
N ALA A 7 -11.06 -2.18 8.14
CA ALA A 7 -9.67 -2.20 7.63
C ALA A 7 -9.52 -1.42 6.31
N LYS A 8 -10.58 -1.37 5.49
CA LYS A 8 -10.67 -0.55 4.27
C LYS A 8 -10.46 0.96 4.49
N ASP A 9 -10.76 1.47 5.68
CA ASP A 9 -10.68 2.89 6.03
C ASP A 9 -9.22 3.32 6.33
N TYR A 10 -8.31 2.35 6.55
CA TYR A 10 -6.89 2.56 6.84
C TYR A 10 -5.93 1.79 5.93
N TRP A 11 -6.43 1.17 4.85
CA TRP A 11 -5.54 0.54 3.89
C TRP A 11 -4.75 1.61 3.16
N VAL A 12 -3.52 1.86 3.63
CA VAL A 12 -2.57 2.73 2.96
C VAL A 12 -2.11 2.01 1.70
N PHE A 13 -2.72 2.42 0.60
CA PHE A 13 -2.67 1.85 -0.74
C PHE A 13 -1.42 2.30 -1.53
N THR A 14 -0.25 2.31 -0.88
CA THR A 14 1.00 2.56 -1.59
C THR A 14 1.47 1.26 -2.25
N GLY A 15 2.06 1.37 -3.44
CA GLY A 15 2.52 0.17 -4.15
C GLY A 15 3.62 -0.52 -3.34
N GLN A 16 3.40 -1.78 -2.98
CA GLN A 16 4.23 -2.56 -2.06
C GLN A 16 4.88 -3.76 -2.77
N THR A 17 6.03 -4.20 -2.29
CA THR A 17 6.59 -5.49 -2.72
C THR A 17 5.78 -6.63 -2.12
N ALA A 18 5.40 -7.60 -2.93
CA ALA A 18 4.68 -8.79 -2.49
C ALA A 18 5.56 -9.62 -1.53
N THR A 19 5.01 -9.97 -0.38
CA THR A 19 5.55 -10.97 0.54
C THR A 19 5.49 -12.37 -0.08
N GLY A 20 6.26 -13.33 0.45
CA GLY A 20 6.22 -14.72 -0.01
C GLY A 20 4.80 -15.31 -0.02
N ALA A 21 4.01 -15.06 1.05
CA ALA A 21 2.62 -15.51 1.12
C ALA A 21 1.73 -14.87 0.03
N GLN A 22 1.96 -13.59 -0.32
CA GLN A 22 1.25 -12.94 -1.41
C GLN A 22 1.68 -13.49 -2.77
N ILE A 23 2.96 -13.83 -2.97
CA ILE A 23 3.45 -14.47 -4.19
C ILE A 23 2.79 -15.86 -4.35
N ASP A 24 2.77 -16.66 -3.28
CA ASP A 24 2.12 -17.98 -3.28
C ASP A 24 0.62 -17.87 -3.57
N MET A 25 -0.04 -16.85 -3.01
CA MET A 25 -1.44 -16.55 -3.28
C MET A 25 -1.68 -16.21 -4.76
N LEU A 26 -0.86 -15.34 -5.35
CA LEU A 26 -0.97 -14.98 -6.77
C LEU A 26 -0.76 -16.21 -7.67
N GLU A 27 0.19 -17.07 -7.32
CA GLU A 27 0.49 -18.30 -8.04
C GLU A 27 -0.70 -19.27 -8.03
N ARG A 28 -1.24 -19.54 -6.84
CA ARG A 28 -2.43 -20.42 -6.66
C ARG A 28 -3.67 -19.86 -7.36
N SER A 29 -3.75 -18.54 -7.47
CA SER A 29 -4.86 -17.85 -8.12
C SER A 29 -4.67 -17.72 -9.64
N GLY A 30 -3.54 -18.16 -10.19
CA GLY A 30 -3.23 -18.09 -11.62
C GLY A 30 -3.00 -16.66 -12.13
N VAL A 31 -2.74 -15.71 -11.24
CA VAL A 31 -2.59 -14.26 -11.55
C VAL A 31 -1.19 -13.73 -11.20
N LYS A 32 -0.23 -14.63 -11.05
CA LYS A 32 1.17 -14.26 -10.84
C LYS A 32 1.76 -13.69 -12.14
N PRO A 33 2.22 -12.42 -12.15
CA PRO A 33 2.84 -11.85 -13.32
C PRO A 33 4.19 -12.54 -13.60
N SER A 34 4.56 -12.59 -14.87
CA SER A 34 5.81 -13.18 -15.35
C SER A 34 6.49 -12.22 -16.33
N LYS A 35 7.70 -12.56 -16.77
CA LYS A 35 8.40 -11.75 -17.78
C LYS A 35 7.60 -11.61 -19.08
N ASP A 36 6.87 -12.65 -19.48
CA ASP A 36 6.04 -12.66 -20.69
C ASP A 36 4.71 -11.91 -20.50
N HIS A 37 4.18 -11.94 -19.27
CA HIS A 37 2.96 -11.24 -18.86
C HIS A 37 3.26 -10.38 -17.63
N PRO A 38 3.91 -9.21 -17.84
CA PRO A 38 4.52 -8.45 -16.75
C PRO A 38 3.52 -7.80 -15.81
N THR A 39 2.24 -7.73 -16.20
CA THR A 39 1.20 -7.09 -15.39
C THR A 39 -0.03 -7.98 -15.35
N THR A 40 -0.62 -8.13 -14.17
CA THR A 40 -1.87 -8.88 -13.98
C THR A 40 -2.78 -8.16 -12.98
N ALA A 41 -4.08 -8.11 -13.27
CA ALA A 41 -5.07 -7.54 -12.36
C ALA A 41 -5.71 -8.64 -11.51
N PHE A 42 -6.00 -8.32 -10.26
CA PHE A 42 -6.63 -9.23 -9.30
C PHE A 42 -7.38 -8.43 -8.22
N THR A 43 -7.93 -9.11 -7.21
CA THR A 43 -8.68 -8.46 -6.14
C THR A 43 -8.30 -9.05 -4.79
N ILE A 44 -8.01 -8.17 -3.81
CA ILE A 44 -7.75 -8.54 -2.41
C ILE A 44 -8.92 -8.02 -1.58
N LEU A 45 -9.68 -8.93 -0.95
CA LEU A 45 -10.85 -8.60 -0.12
C LEU A 45 -11.85 -7.63 -0.80
N GLY A 46 -12.09 -7.79 -2.10
CA GLY A 46 -12.99 -6.92 -2.87
C GLY A 46 -12.36 -5.64 -3.41
N VAL A 47 -11.09 -5.35 -3.09
CA VAL A 47 -10.37 -4.19 -3.61
C VAL A 47 -9.55 -4.60 -4.84
N PRO A 48 -9.76 -3.98 -6.02
CA PRO A 48 -8.96 -4.24 -7.20
C PRO A 48 -7.47 -3.93 -6.94
N HIS A 49 -6.58 -4.71 -7.53
CA HIS A 49 -5.13 -4.55 -7.44
C HIS A 49 -4.49 -4.97 -8.77
N THR A 50 -3.29 -4.45 -9.00
CA THR A 50 -2.41 -4.81 -10.11
C THR A 50 -1.13 -5.38 -9.53
N ALA A 51 -0.72 -6.56 -9.99
CA ALA A 51 0.58 -7.16 -9.72
C ALA A 51 1.50 -6.90 -10.93
N GLU A 52 2.68 -6.36 -10.68
CA GLU A 52 3.67 -6.03 -11.71
C GLU A 52 4.96 -6.82 -11.44
N TRP A 53 5.41 -7.59 -12.43
CA TRP A 53 6.75 -8.18 -12.44
C TRP A 53 7.78 -7.07 -12.59
N ARG A 54 8.75 -7.02 -11.68
CA ARG A 54 9.85 -6.04 -11.75
C ARG A 54 11.14 -6.73 -12.18
N GLU A 55 11.61 -7.68 -11.38
CA GLU A 55 12.83 -8.46 -11.62
C GLU A 55 12.67 -9.85 -10.96
N GLU A 56 13.60 -10.78 -11.18
CA GLU A 56 13.49 -12.19 -10.72
C GLU A 56 13.18 -12.30 -9.22
N GLY A 57 11.92 -12.62 -8.90
CA GLY A 57 11.40 -12.78 -7.54
C GLY A 57 10.72 -11.54 -6.94
N PHE A 58 10.74 -10.40 -7.62
CA PHE A 58 10.11 -9.16 -7.15
C PHE A 58 8.81 -8.87 -7.91
N ILE A 59 7.71 -8.89 -7.17
CA ILE A 59 6.39 -8.48 -7.66
C ILE A 59 5.94 -7.26 -6.87
N ARG A 60 5.56 -6.19 -7.58
CA ARG A 60 4.97 -5.00 -6.97
C ARG A 60 3.45 -5.10 -7.05
N LEU A 61 2.79 -4.96 -5.91
CA LEU A 61 1.34 -4.89 -5.80
C LEU A 61 0.94 -3.42 -5.69
N THR A 62 0.13 -2.96 -6.63
CA THR A 62 -0.37 -1.59 -6.67
C THR A 62 -1.90 -1.63 -6.76
N PRO A 63 -2.63 -1.09 -5.76
CA PRO A 63 -4.06 -0.84 -5.93
C PRO A 63 -4.26 0.24 -7.01
N PRO A 64 -5.35 0.20 -7.80
CA PRO A 64 -5.72 1.32 -8.64
C PRO A 64 -6.21 2.44 -7.72
N LEU A 65 -5.38 3.44 -7.51
CA LEU A 65 -5.78 4.69 -6.88
C LEU A 65 -5.74 5.81 -7.90
N ASP A 66 -6.81 6.58 -7.93
CA ASP A 66 -6.75 7.97 -8.35
C ASP A 66 -5.92 8.73 -7.30
N PRO A 67 -4.80 9.37 -7.67
CA PRO A 67 -3.98 10.17 -6.76
C PRO A 67 -4.76 11.26 -6.01
N THR A 68 -5.91 11.69 -6.52
CA THR A 68 -6.78 12.68 -5.87
C THR A 68 -7.54 12.14 -4.65
N LEU A 69 -7.54 10.83 -4.44
CA LEU A 69 -8.19 10.16 -3.31
C LEU A 69 -7.25 9.92 -2.12
N TRP A 70 -6.02 10.41 -2.20
CA TRP A 70 -5.06 10.29 -1.12
C TRP A 70 -5.47 11.30 -0.03
N PRO A 71 -5.53 10.90 1.26
CA PRO A 71 -5.57 11.89 2.31
C PRO A 71 -4.32 12.77 2.15
N GLU A 72 -4.50 14.09 2.15
CA GLU A 72 -3.38 15.02 2.22
C GLU A 72 -2.50 14.59 3.40
N ASP A 73 -1.18 14.47 3.18
CA ASP A 73 -0.25 14.27 4.29
C ASP A 73 -0.58 15.37 5.31
N PRO A 74 -1.00 15.04 6.55
CA PRO A 74 -1.05 16.05 7.58
C PRO A 74 0.38 16.55 7.68
N GLU A 75 0.56 17.79 7.25
CA GLU A 75 1.79 18.55 7.35
C GLU A 75 2.38 18.22 8.71
N LYS A 76 3.58 17.60 8.68
CA LYS A 76 4.31 17.14 9.85
C LYS A 76 3.89 17.95 11.07
N ASP A 77 3.39 17.30 12.12
CA ASP A 77 3.60 17.77 13.48
C ASP A 77 5.12 17.83 13.68
N GLN A 78 5.73 18.89 13.14
CA GLN A 78 7.03 19.35 13.57
C GLN A 78 6.81 19.62 15.06
N PRO A 79 7.59 18.99 15.95
CA PRO A 79 7.59 19.43 17.33
C PRO A 79 7.90 20.92 17.27
N ALA A 80 6.93 21.73 17.67
CA ALA A 80 7.12 23.17 17.79
C ALA A 80 8.42 23.36 18.55
N ASP A 81 9.36 24.08 17.94
CA ASP A 81 10.55 24.57 18.61
C ASP A 81 10.16 25.01 20.01
N ALA A 82 10.65 24.29 21.02
CA ALA A 82 10.61 24.78 22.38
C ALA A 82 11.67 25.88 22.46
N GLU A 83 11.38 27.03 21.83
CA GLU A 83 12.08 28.26 22.13
C GLU A 83 11.64 28.74 23.51
N ASP A 84 12.63 28.70 24.39
CA ASP A 84 12.97 29.73 25.35
C ASP A 84 12.15 29.85 26.64
N SER A 85 12.86 29.68 27.75
CA SER A 85 12.50 30.27 29.04
C SER A 85 13.78 30.61 29.77
N HIS A 86 14.39 31.71 29.33
CA HIS A 86 15.25 32.57 30.12
C HIS A 86 14.60 32.88 31.49
N ILE A 87 15.12 32.33 32.59
CA ILE A 87 14.98 32.93 33.92
C ILE A 87 16.35 32.95 34.61
N ARG A 88 16.71 34.17 35.02
CA ARG A 88 17.89 34.65 35.75
C ARG A 88 18.43 33.74 36.86
#